data_AF-A0A9D5TV84-F1
#
_entry.id   AF-A0A9D5TV84-F1
#
_cell.length_a   1.000
_cell.length_b   1.000
_cell.length_c   1.000
_cell.angle_alpha   90.00
_cell.angle_beta   90.00
_cell.angle_gamma   90.00
#
_symmetry.space_group_name_H-M   'P 1'
#
loop_
_entity.id
_entity.type
_entity.pdbx_description
1 polymer ?
#
loop_
_entity_poly.entity_id
_entity_poly.type
_entity_poly.pdbx_seq_one_letter_code
_entity_poly.pdbx_strand_id
1 'polypeptide(L)'
;MWLRDSGTVDFLSLWENKHNEKFLSIPVELNTLTPKRWINVTNSIGIASRQGKNGGTYAHKEIAMHFMCWLSADMMLNVIEKYSEVMNDEEDN
;
A
#
# COMPACT_ATOMS: atom_id res chain seq x y z
N MET A 1 9.17 -9.98 -1.33
CA MET A 1 9.71 -8.61 -1.20
C MET A 1 8.65 -7.63 -1.69
N TRP A 2 8.34 -6.63 -0.85
CA TRP A 2 7.09 -5.86 -0.70
C TRP A 2 5.76 -6.57 -0.99
N LEU A 3 5.32 -6.71 -2.25
CA LEU A 3 4.03 -7.33 -2.61
C LEU A 3 3.85 -8.82 -2.25
N ARG A 4 4.86 -9.44 -1.63
CA ARG A 4 4.79 -10.82 -1.11
C ARG A 4 4.77 -10.88 0.42
N ASP A 5 4.90 -9.73 1.07
CA ASP A 5 4.78 -9.59 2.52
C ASP A 5 3.29 -9.61 2.88
N SER A 6 2.91 -10.42 3.86
CA SER A 6 1.50 -10.59 4.23
C SER A 6 0.91 -9.30 4.79
N GLY A 7 1.66 -8.57 5.62
CA GLY A 7 1.22 -7.28 6.16
C GLY A 7 0.97 -6.25 5.06
N THR A 8 1.82 -6.24 4.03
CA THR A 8 1.62 -5.41 2.84
C THR A 8 0.35 -5.80 2.07
N VAL A 9 0.11 -7.10 1.87
CA VAL A 9 -1.09 -7.57 1.18
C VAL A 9 -2.35 -7.20 1.96
N ASP A 10 -2.35 -7.38 3.28
CA ASP A 10 -3.46 -7.02 4.16
C ASP A 10 -3.73 -5.51 4.12
N PHE A 11 -2.67 -4.69 4.19
CA PHE A 11 -2.80 -3.23 4.07
C PHE A 11 -3.41 -2.82 2.72
N LEU A 12 -2.93 -3.39 1.61
CA LEU A 12 -3.46 -3.10 0.28
C LEU A 12 -4.93 -3.52 0.17
N SER A 13 -5.29 -4.70 0.66
CA SER A 13 -6.66 -5.17 0.66
C SER A 13 -7.57 -4.32 1.52
N LEU A 14 -7.12 -3.85 2.68
CA LEU A 14 -7.87 -2.91 3.51
C LEU A 14 -8.10 -1.58 2.77
N TRP A 15 -7.04 -1.03 2.17
CA TRP A 15 -7.14 0.21 1.42
C TRP A 15 -8.10 0.07 0.23
N GLU A 16 -8.00 -1.01 -0.53
CA GLU A 16 -8.87 -1.26 -1.68
C GLU A 16 -10.32 -1.48 -1.26
N ASN A 17 -10.61 -2.31 -0.26
CA ASN A 17 -11.98 -2.50 0.22
C ASN A 17 -12.65 -1.18 0.65
N LYS A 18 -11.85 -0.24 1.19
CA LYS A 18 -12.36 1.07 1.61
C LYS A 18 -12.63 2.04 0.46
N HIS A 19 -11.85 1.96 -0.63
CA HIS A 19 -11.86 2.98 -1.69
C HIS A 19 -12.29 2.45 -3.07
N ASN A 20 -12.49 1.15 -3.21
CA ASN A 20 -12.76 0.45 -4.47
C ASN A 20 -13.87 -0.58 -4.29
N GLU A 21 -15.11 -0.18 -4.61
CA GLU A 21 -16.29 -1.05 -4.55
C GLU A 21 -16.21 -2.28 -5.46
N LYS A 22 -15.30 -2.27 -6.45
CA LYS A 22 -15.12 -3.36 -7.43
C LYS A 22 -13.91 -4.24 -7.10
N PHE A 23 -13.35 -4.11 -5.90
CA PHE A 23 -12.22 -4.93 -5.48
C PHE A 23 -12.64 -6.40 -5.34
N LEU A 24 -11.81 -7.30 -5.85
CA LEU A 24 -12.03 -8.75 -5.80
C LEU A 24 -11.14 -9.39 -4.73
N SER A 25 -11.60 -10.54 -4.21
CA SER A 25 -10.87 -11.29 -3.18
C SER A 25 -9.45 -11.68 -3.61
N ILE A 26 -8.56 -11.78 -2.63
CA ILE A 26 -7.14 -12.04 -2.82
C ILE A 26 -6.94 -13.48 -3.31
N PRO A 27 -6.19 -13.72 -4.40
CA PRO A 27 -5.88 -15.07 -4.84
C PRO A 27 -4.93 -15.76 -3.85
N VAL A 28 -5.19 -17.04 -3.58
CA VAL A 28 -4.48 -17.89 -2.60
C VAL A 28 -2.97 -18.04 -2.92
N GLU A 29 -2.56 -17.86 -4.17
CA GLU A 29 -1.15 -17.97 -4.60
C GLU A 29 -0.40 -16.63 -4.58
N LEU A 30 0.08 -16.24 -3.40
CA LEU A 30 0.81 -14.99 -3.19
C LEU A 30 2.27 -15.01 -3.72
N ASN A 31 2.81 -16.19 -4.00
CA ASN A 31 4.25 -16.38 -4.25
C ASN A 31 4.76 -15.79 -5.58
N THR A 32 3.86 -15.37 -6.48
CA THR A 32 4.22 -14.81 -7.81
C THR A 32 3.52 -13.49 -8.14
N LEU A 33 3.07 -12.74 -7.12
CA LEU A 33 2.41 -11.45 -7.32
C LEU A 33 3.38 -10.40 -7.87
N THR A 34 3.11 -9.96 -9.09
CA THR A 34 3.64 -8.73 -9.68
C THR A 34 2.57 -7.64 -9.59
N PRO A 35 2.92 -6.34 -9.63
CA PRO A 35 1.92 -5.26 -9.63
C PRO A 35 0.86 -5.43 -10.71
N LYS A 36 1.27 -5.83 -11.93
CA LYS A 36 0.34 -6.08 -13.03
C LYS A 36 -0.60 -7.25 -12.76
N ARG A 37 -0.09 -8.35 -12.17
CA ARG A 37 -0.93 -9.49 -11.79
C ARG A 37 -1.91 -9.12 -10.68
N TRP A 38 -1.45 -8.40 -9.65
CA TRP A 38 -2.30 -7.87 -8.58
C TRP A 38 -3.47 -7.05 -9.14
N ILE A 39 -3.17 -6.05 -9.99
CA ILE A 39 -4.20 -5.22 -10.63
C ILE A 39 -5.22 -6.08 -11.40
N ASN A 40 -4.74 -7.02 -12.21
CA ASN A 40 -5.62 -7.82 -13.06
C ASN A 40 -6.52 -8.78 -12.27
N VAL A 41 -6.03 -9.37 -11.17
CA VAL A 41 -6.78 -10.40 -10.43
C VAL A 41 -7.69 -9.79 -9.35
N THR A 42 -7.31 -8.66 -8.77
CA THR A 42 -8.08 -8.02 -7.70
C THR A 42 -8.87 -6.80 -8.15
N ASN A 43 -8.69 -6.37 -9.41
CA ASN A 43 -9.21 -5.10 -9.91
C ASN A 43 -8.76 -3.89 -9.07
N SER A 44 -7.51 -3.93 -8.59
CA SER A 44 -6.91 -2.88 -7.76
C SER A 44 -6.81 -1.56 -8.52
N ILE A 45 -7.16 -0.47 -7.83
CA ILE A 45 -7.01 0.91 -8.33
C ILE A 45 -5.90 1.67 -7.59
N GLY A 46 -5.48 1.16 -6.44
CA GLY A 46 -4.45 1.72 -5.56
C GLY A 46 -3.04 1.68 -6.15
N ILE A 47 -2.79 0.74 -7.07
CA ILE A 47 -1.52 0.57 -7.78
C ILE A 47 -1.79 0.61 -9.28
N ALA A 48 -0.95 1.31 -10.04
CA ALA A 48 -0.98 1.32 -11.49
C ALA A 48 0.40 0.94 -12.04
N SER A 49 0.44 0.06 -13.05
CA SER A 49 1.69 -0.32 -13.71
C SER A 49 1.60 -0.08 -15.21
N ARG A 50 2.48 0.76 -15.74
CA ARG A 50 2.53 1.12 -17.16
C ARG A 50 3.86 0.69 -17.77
N GLN A 51 3.81 0.12 -18.97
CA GLN A 51 5.00 -0.25 -19.75
C GLN A 51 5.35 0.86 -20.74
N GLY A 52 6.63 0.99 -21.12
CA GLY A 52 7.11 1.92 -22.14
C GLY A 52 8.16 2.91 -21.64
N LYS A 53 8.56 3.87 -22.50
CA LYS A 53 9.62 4.85 -22.25
C LYS A 53 9.36 5.75 -21.03
N ASN A 54 8.09 6.01 -20.73
CA ASN A 54 7.62 6.71 -19.53
C ASN A 54 6.79 5.76 -18.64
N GLY A 55 7.15 4.48 -18.64
CA GLY A 55 6.54 3.47 -17.82
C GLY A 55 6.97 3.57 -16.36
N GLY A 56 6.38 2.73 -15.52
CA GLY A 56 6.66 2.70 -14.09
C GLY A 56 5.50 2.07 -13.31
N THR A 57 5.76 1.85 -12.03
CA THR A 57 4.73 1.51 -11.06
C THR A 57 4.44 2.76 -10.23
N TYR A 58 3.17 3.13 -10.20
CA TYR A 58 2.64 4.27 -9.48
C TYR A 58 1.68 3.75 -8.42
N ALA A 59 1.55 4.47 -7.31
CA ALA A 59 0.64 4.10 -6.24
C ALA A 59 -0.02 5.34 -5.66
N HIS A 60 -1.22 5.17 -5.09
CA HIS A 60 -1.85 6.19 -4.27
C HIS A 60 -0.95 6.59 -3.10
N LYS A 61 -1.07 7.85 -2.65
CA LYS A 61 -0.13 8.45 -1.68
C LYS A 61 0.03 7.63 -0.39
N GLU A 62 -1.05 7.05 0.14
CA GLU A 62 -1.03 6.23 1.35
C GLU A 62 -0.30 4.90 1.11
N ILE A 63 -0.52 4.29 -0.06
CA ILE A 63 0.16 3.06 -0.48
C ILE A 63 1.66 3.32 -0.74
N ALA A 64 1.99 4.44 -1.39
CA ALA A 64 3.37 4.87 -1.59
C ALA A 64 4.07 5.13 -0.26
N MET A 65 3.39 5.78 0.70
CA MET A 65 3.92 6.01 2.04
C MET A 65 4.13 4.70 2.79
N HIS A 66 3.17 3.77 2.75
CA HIS A 66 3.34 2.44 3.32
C HIS A 66 4.56 1.71 2.71
N PHE A 67 4.76 1.78 1.39
CA PHE A 67 5.95 1.24 0.74
C PHE A 67 7.24 1.88 1.26
N MET A 68 7.27 3.21 1.42
CA MET A 68 8.44 3.91 1.97
C MET A 68 8.74 3.51 3.41
N CYS A 69 7.72 3.35 4.27
CA CYS A 69 7.87 2.87 5.64
C CYS A 69 8.37 1.42 5.69
N TRP A 70 7.87 0.57 4.78
CA TRP A 70 8.36 -0.81 4.65
C TRP A 70 9.84 -0.84 4.19
N LEU A 71 10.26 0.12 3.36
CA LEU A 71 11.62 0.19 2.82
C LEU A 71 12.63 0.80 3.80
N SER A 72 12.20 1.72 4.68
CA SER A 72 13.08 2.49 5.56
C SER A 72 12.53 2.57 6.99
N ALA A 73 13.29 2.04 7.95
CA ALA A 73 12.97 2.14 9.38
C ALA A 73 12.91 3.60 9.86
N ASP A 74 13.77 4.47 9.32
CA ASP A 74 13.76 5.92 9.61
C ASP A 74 12.45 6.57 9.16
N MET A 75 11.95 6.22 7.97
CA MET A 75 10.66 6.72 7.50
C MET A 75 9.52 6.24 8.41
N MET A 76 9.55 4.97 8.83
CA MET A 76 8.54 4.43 9.73
C MET A 76 8.58 5.11 11.11
N LEU A 77 9.77 5.32 11.68
CA LEU A 77 9.91 6.02 12.96
C LEU A 77 9.37 7.44 12.89
N ASN A 78 9.75 8.20 11.86
CA ASN A 78 9.26 9.56 11.63
C ASN A 78 7.72 9.62 11.52
N VAL A 79 7.09 8.61 10.92
CA VAL A 79 5.62 8.53 10.84
C VAL A 79 5.00 8.26 12.21
N ILE A 80 5.60 7.38 13.00
CA ILE A 80 5.12 7.06 14.36
C ILE A 80 5.23 8.29 15.27
N GLU A 81 6.38 8.96 15.27
CA GLU A 81 6.61 10.17 16.10
C GLU A 81 5.61 11.28 15.76
N LYS A 82 5.41 11.57 14.47
CA LYS A 82 4.43 12.56 14.03
C LYS A 82 3.00 12.21 14.43
N TYR A 83 2.65 10.93 14.39
CA TYR A 83 1.33 10.49 14.84
C TYR A 83 1.17 10.67 16.36
N SER A 84 2.20 10.33 17.14
CA SER A 84 2.20 10.54 18.59
C SER A 84 2.11 12.02 18.98
N GLU A 85 2.77 12.92 18.26
CA GLU A 85 2.64 14.37 18.46
C GLU A 85 1.19 14.84 18.29
N VAL A 86 0.52 14.43 17.21
CA VAL A 86 -0.88 14.78 16.94
C VAL A 86 -1.83 14.26 18.03
N MET A 87 -1.59 13.05 18.53
CA MET A 87 -2.43 12.47 19.59
C MET A 87 -2.31 13.24 20.92
N ASN A 88 -1.10 13.69 21.28
CA ASN A 88 -0.90 14.48 22.49
C ASN A 88 -1.56 15.86 22.36
N ASP A 89 -1.50 16.49 21.18
CA ASP A 89 -2.16 17.77 20.92
C ASP A 89 -3.70 17.68 20.98
N GLU A 90 -4.28 16.52 20.63
CA GLU A 90 -5.73 16.27 20.75
C GLU A 90 -6.19 16.01 22.19
N GLU A 91 -5.32 15.47 23.06
CA GLU A 91 -5.64 15.22 24.48
C GLU A 91 -5.53 16.46 25.36
N ASP A 92 -4.69 17.43 24.97
CA ASP A 92 -4.47 18.69 25.70
C ASP A 92 -5.49 19.82 25.34
N ASN A 93 -6.48 19.53 24.49
CA ASN A 93 -7.58 20.45 24.09
C ASN A 93 -8.96 20.00 24.58
#